data_AF-A0A9P5I258-F1
#
_entry.id   AF-A0A9P5I258-F1
#
_cell.length_a   1.000
_cell.length_b   1.000
_cell.length_c   1.000
_cell.angle_alpha   90.00
_cell.angle_beta   90.00
_cell.angle_gamma   90.00
#
_symmetry.space_group_name_H-M   'P 1'
#
loop_
_entity.id
_entity.type
_entity.pdbx_description
1 polymer ?
#
loop_
_entity_poly.entity_id
_entity_poly.type
_entity_poly.pdbx_seq_one_letter_code
_entity_poly.pdbx_strand_id
1 'polypeptide(L)'
;MYLSNSLLLLATQGFASPAFRKRVVASLDQTAFEEAQQRDDTATRAFTSVPITTSSGQCLFVDELSGDFRANLTPIQIAACDGSTGQLWDVLTSGKHNNVAGSMLVVNTLTQACLNFDPRRAAGNTVIMFSCGGRADGDGLVTKSQLFPFNVTSGPLTLSPENAPGTCLSVTTANVLDQAPCDESDSSQTFTFDASSVSADPAIASSVAPSVSGVADVSSSAVLTSSAATSSLPSPASPSSVAATTAASVVPTSDPTTPLPVSRAGGVLDPSAAAEANEMDNTAVKAFSSVALKDASGQCLFVDPTAGDFRQNLIPITLQACDGSQNQAWDIVTSGKHNNVPGSVLVVSSLTQGCLNFDPRRANGDKVIMFSCGGRADGDGLVTNSQLFPFIEGPTEILLAPENGNNATCLVASEDGKLDSTSCAGDATSQSFTILTI
;
A
#
# COMPACT_ATOMS: atom_id res chain seq x y z
N MET A 1 -6.34 29.63 -73.65
CA MET A 1 -5.97 30.15 -72.32
C MET A 1 -6.43 29.11 -71.30
N TYR A 2 -5.50 28.33 -70.76
CA TYR A 2 -5.76 27.31 -69.76
C TYR A 2 -5.88 27.97 -68.38
N LEU A 3 -6.94 27.70 -67.63
CA LEU A 3 -6.94 27.85 -66.18
C LEU A 3 -7.61 26.62 -65.56
N SER A 4 -6.75 25.81 -64.95
CA SER A 4 -7.06 24.62 -64.17
C SER A 4 -7.53 25.05 -62.78
N ASN A 5 -8.77 24.73 -62.41
CA ASN A 5 -9.27 24.91 -61.05
C ASN A 5 -8.88 23.70 -60.20
N SER A 6 -7.78 23.85 -59.44
CA SER A 6 -7.37 22.88 -58.42
C SER A 6 -8.28 22.99 -57.19
N LEU A 7 -8.97 21.91 -56.89
CA LEU A 7 -9.79 21.69 -55.70
C LEU A 7 -8.86 21.46 -54.49
N LEU A 8 -8.79 22.38 -53.53
CA LEU A 8 -8.12 22.16 -52.24
C LEU A 8 -9.07 21.37 -51.32
N LEU A 9 -8.81 20.08 -51.13
CA LEU A 9 -9.36 19.34 -49.98
C LEU A 9 -8.53 19.70 -48.75
N LEU A 10 -9.11 20.46 -47.82
CA LEU A 10 -8.59 20.53 -46.45
C LEU A 10 -8.94 19.22 -45.74
N ALA A 11 -7.94 18.38 -45.51
CA ALA A 11 -8.04 17.27 -44.57
C ALA A 11 -7.99 17.84 -43.15
N THR A 12 -9.14 17.87 -42.46
CA THR A 12 -9.18 18.06 -41.01
C THR A 12 -8.56 16.83 -40.36
N GLN A 13 -7.32 16.93 -39.90
CA GLN A 13 -6.78 15.95 -38.95
C GLN A 13 -7.57 16.10 -37.65
N GLY A 14 -8.42 15.12 -37.35
CA GLY A 14 -9.00 15.00 -36.02
C GLY A 14 -7.87 14.69 -35.05
N PHE A 15 -7.55 15.63 -34.17
CA PHE A 15 -6.73 15.35 -33.00
C PHE A 15 -7.44 14.26 -32.20
N ALA A 16 -6.87 13.06 -32.17
CA ALA A 16 -7.26 12.07 -31.20
C ALA A 16 -7.07 12.70 -29.82
N SER A 17 -8.15 12.81 -29.04
CA SER A 17 -8.07 13.27 -27.66
C SER A 17 -7.01 12.44 -26.92
N PRO A 18 -6.19 13.07 -26.05
CA PRO A 18 -5.22 12.33 -25.26
C PRO A 18 -5.94 11.17 -24.56
N ALA A 19 -5.39 9.97 -24.70
CA ALA A 19 -5.95 8.78 -24.08
C ALA A 19 -5.76 8.90 -22.56
N PHE A 20 -6.73 9.54 -21.90
CA PHE A 20 -6.77 9.59 -20.45
C PHE A 20 -6.72 8.16 -19.91
N ARG A 21 -5.98 7.97 -18.82
CA ARG A 21 -5.97 6.67 -18.12
C ARG A 21 -7.41 6.29 -17.80
N LYS A 22 -7.78 5.10 -18.27
CA LYS A 22 -9.14 4.58 -18.17
C LYS A 22 -9.54 4.51 -16.70
N ARG A 23 -10.76 4.93 -16.39
CA ARG A 23 -11.39 4.70 -15.08
C ARG A 23 -11.19 3.24 -14.67
N VAL A 24 -10.63 3.05 -13.50
CA VAL A 24 -10.30 1.74 -12.94
C VAL A 24 -11.51 1.18 -12.20
N VAL A 25 -12.30 2.06 -11.56
CA VAL A 25 -13.54 1.71 -10.87
C VAL A 25 -14.75 2.38 -11.52
N ALA A 26 -15.92 1.75 -11.39
CA ALA A 26 -17.19 2.31 -11.88
C ALA A 26 -17.77 3.38 -10.94
N SER A 27 -17.46 3.26 -9.64
CA SER A 27 -17.84 4.18 -8.56
C SER A 27 -16.89 4.00 -7.37
N LEU A 28 -16.80 5.01 -6.52
CA LEU A 28 -16.12 4.91 -5.23
C LEU A 28 -16.98 4.16 -4.20
N ASP A 29 -16.33 3.53 -3.23
CA ASP A 29 -16.95 3.22 -1.94
C ASP A 29 -16.93 4.51 -1.10
N GLN A 30 -18.09 5.11 -0.92
CA GLN A 30 -18.20 6.42 -0.30
C GLN A 30 -17.65 6.45 1.13
N THR A 31 -17.89 5.40 1.92
CA THR A 31 -17.42 5.35 3.31
C THR A 31 -15.90 5.23 3.35
N ALA A 32 -15.32 4.34 2.52
CA ALA A 32 -13.87 4.20 2.48
C ALA A 32 -13.17 5.44 1.90
N PHE A 33 -13.80 6.13 0.95
CA PHE A 33 -13.30 7.38 0.40
C PHE A 33 -13.31 8.51 1.44
N GLU A 34 -14.42 8.71 2.15
CA GLU A 34 -14.54 9.73 3.20
C GLU A 34 -13.59 9.47 4.38
N GLU A 35 -13.40 8.19 4.74
CA GLU A 35 -12.41 7.79 5.74
C GLU A 35 -10.99 8.14 5.27
N ALA A 36 -10.65 7.78 4.03
CA ALA A 36 -9.30 7.87 3.49
C ALA A 36 -8.87 9.28 3.08
N GLN A 37 -9.79 10.10 2.58
CA GLN A 37 -9.50 11.39 1.99
C GLN A 37 -10.05 12.55 2.83
N GLN A 38 -9.53 12.63 4.05
CA GLN A 38 -9.93 13.67 4.99
C GLN A 38 -9.23 14.99 4.71
N ARG A 39 -10.02 16.06 4.67
CA ARG A 39 -9.48 17.42 4.64
C ARG A 39 -8.72 17.72 5.93
N ASP A 40 -7.51 18.23 5.80
CA ASP A 40 -6.75 18.75 6.94
C ASP A 40 -7.23 20.17 7.30
N ASP A 41 -8.06 20.27 8.33
CA ASP A 41 -8.60 21.54 8.83
C ASP A 41 -7.59 22.33 9.67
N THR A 42 -6.46 21.71 10.05
CA THR A 42 -5.37 22.40 10.77
C THR A 42 -4.35 23.03 9.83
N ALA A 43 -4.51 22.82 8.51
CA ALA A 43 -3.51 23.19 7.54
C ALA A 43 -3.44 24.69 7.24
N THR A 44 -2.22 25.22 7.13
CA THR A 44 -1.97 26.55 6.56
C THR A 44 -1.80 26.42 5.06
N ARG A 45 -2.56 27.21 4.29
CA ARG A 45 -2.59 27.15 2.82
C ARG A 45 -1.85 28.34 2.23
N ALA A 46 -0.83 28.08 1.41
CA ALA A 46 -0.20 29.11 0.61
C ALA A 46 -1.05 29.47 -0.61
N PHE A 47 -1.66 28.45 -1.24
CA PHE A 47 -2.58 28.60 -2.34
C PHE A 47 -3.80 27.70 -2.13
N THR A 48 -4.98 28.16 -2.56
CA THR A 48 -6.23 27.42 -2.42
C THR A 48 -6.93 27.37 -3.78
N SER A 49 -7.31 26.16 -4.21
CA SER A 49 -8.07 25.93 -5.44
C SER A 49 -7.45 26.60 -6.67
N VAL A 50 -6.13 26.46 -6.84
CA VAL A 50 -5.38 27.00 -7.97
C VAL A 50 -5.08 25.89 -8.99
N PRO A 51 -5.07 26.18 -10.30
CA PRO A 51 -4.51 25.23 -11.27
C PRO A 51 -2.99 25.16 -11.14
N ILE A 52 -2.45 23.99 -11.47
CA ILE A 52 -1.01 23.79 -11.65
C ILE A 52 -0.77 23.61 -13.14
N THR A 53 -0.09 24.56 -13.76
CA THR A 53 0.18 24.56 -15.20
C THR A 53 1.60 24.09 -15.51
N THR A 54 1.74 23.28 -16.55
CA THR A 54 3.02 22.90 -17.15
C THR A 54 3.60 24.04 -17.98
N SER A 55 4.87 23.94 -18.37
CA SER A 55 5.50 24.87 -19.33
C SER A 55 4.81 24.93 -20.69
N SER A 56 4.08 23.88 -21.08
CA SER A 56 3.26 23.85 -22.30
C SER A 56 1.89 24.54 -22.16
N GLY A 57 1.55 25.04 -20.96
CA GLY A 57 0.26 25.69 -20.67
C GLY A 57 -0.88 24.70 -20.45
N GLN A 58 -0.59 23.42 -20.23
CA GLN A 58 -1.58 22.41 -19.87
C GLN A 58 -1.70 22.30 -18.35
N CYS A 59 -2.81 21.75 -17.86
CA CYS A 59 -3.08 21.62 -16.43
C CYS A 59 -2.88 20.19 -15.94
N LEU A 60 -2.38 20.05 -14.71
CA LEU A 60 -2.47 18.81 -13.97
C LEU A 60 -3.94 18.50 -13.67
N PHE A 61 -4.33 17.26 -13.92
CA PHE A 61 -5.71 16.78 -13.86
C PHE A 61 -5.80 15.42 -13.15
N VAL A 62 -6.83 15.26 -12.35
CA VAL A 62 -7.20 14.01 -11.67
C VAL A 62 -8.59 13.59 -12.10
N ASP A 63 -8.74 12.34 -12.56
CA ASP A 63 -10.04 11.65 -12.67
C ASP A 63 -10.22 10.82 -11.40
N GLU A 64 -11.19 11.21 -10.57
CA GLU A 64 -11.53 10.58 -9.29
C GLU A 64 -11.71 9.05 -9.37
N LEU A 65 -12.14 8.53 -10.52
CA LEU A 65 -12.40 7.10 -10.72
C LEU A 65 -11.23 6.35 -11.38
N SER A 66 -10.08 7.01 -11.57
CA SER A 66 -8.88 6.41 -12.18
C SER A 66 -7.93 5.74 -11.18
N GLY A 67 -8.23 5.81 -9.87
CA GLY A 67 -7.57 5.06 -8.81
C GLY A 67 -8.36 3.86 -8.31
N ASP A 68 -8.07 3.43 -7.08
CA ASP A 68 -8.81 2.38 -6.39
C ASP A 68 -10.19 2.87 -5.88
N PHE A 69 -10.91 2.01 -5.16
CA PHE A 69 -12.27 2.28 -4.68
C PHE A 69 -12.37 3.45 -3.68
N ARG A 70 -11.24 3.97 -3.19
CA ARG A 70 -11.15 5.11 -2.26
C ARG A 70 -10.33 6.27 -2.85
N ALA A 71 -10.20 6.30 -4.18
CA ALA A 71 -9.43 7.28 -4.95
C ALA A 71 -7.92 7.35 -4.63
N ASN A 72 -7.36 6.32 -4.02
CA ASN A 72 -5.91 6.16 -3.89
C ASN A 72 -5.32 5.60 -5.18
N LEU A 73 -4.02 5.76 -5.35
CA LEU A 73 -3.28 5.30 -6.54
C LEU A 73 -3.79 5.96 -7.83
N THR A 74 -4.45 7.13 -7.70
CA THR A 74 -5.02 7.84 -8.84
C THR A 74 -3.91 8.54 -9.62
N PRO A 75 -3.69 8.23 -10.90
CA PRO A 75 -2.65 8.87 -11.70
C PRO A 75 -2.95 10.34 -11.92
N ILE A 76 -1.90 11.16 -11.97
CA ILE A 76 -2.00 12.58 -12.30
C ILE A 76 -1.72 12.74 -13.79
N GLN A 77 -2.68 13.30 -14.51
CA GLN A 77 -2.70 13.40 -15.96
C GLN A 77 -2.50 14.85 -16.39
N ILE A 78 -2.10 15.06 -17.64
CA ILE A 78 -1.91 16.38 -18.23
C ILE A 78 -3.01 16.62 -19.27
N ALA A 79 -3.81 17.66 -19.05
CA ALA A 79 -5.00 17.96 -19.85
C ALA A 79 -5.02 19.43 -20.29
N ALA A 80 -5.89 19.76 -21.25
CA ALA A 80 -6.22 21.16 -21.50
C ALA A 80 -6.87 21.75 -20.24
N CYS A 81 -6.50 22.98 -19.87
CA CYS A 81 -7.07 23.64 -18.70
C CYS A 81 -8.57 23.93 -18.93
N ASP A 82 -9.43 23.42 -18.06
CA ASP A 82 -10.88 23.53 -18.14
C ASP A 82 -11.53 24.08 -16.86
N GLY A 83 -10.76 24.28 -15.79
CA GLY A 83 -11.23 24.81 -14.52
C GLY A 83 -12.10 23.84 -13.72
N SER A 84 -12.15 22.55 -14.10
CA SER A 84 -12.81 21.51 -13.31
C SER A 84 -12.11 21.34 -11.96
N THR A 85 -12.85 20.87 -10.95
CA THR A 85 -12.30 20.59 -9.61
C THR A 85 -11.15 19.58 -9.65
N GLY A 86 -11.14 18.66 -10.61
CA GLY A 86 -10.03 17.73 -10.85
C GLY A 86 -8.72 18.41 -11.26
N GLN A 87 -8.76 19.69 -11.68
CA GLN A 87 -7.59 20.50 -12.02
C GLN A 87 -7.23 21.54 -10.96
N LEU A 88 -7.96 21.60 -9.85
CA LEU A 88 -7.74 22.58 -8.80
C LEU A 88 -7.03 21.95 -7.61
N TRP A 89 -6.04 22.67 -7.09
CA TRP A 89 -5.10 22.18 -6.09
C TRP A 89 -4.96 23.16 -4.94
N ASP A 90 -4.78 22.63 -3.74
CA ASP A 90 -4.37 23.37 -2.57
C ASP A 90 -2.89 23.10 -2.31
N VAL A 91 -2.16 24.13 -1.88
CA VAL A 91 -0.74 24.02 -1.49
C VAL A 91 -0.63 24.32 0.00
N LEU A 92 -0.32 23.29 0.80
CA LEU A 92 -0.30 23.36 2.26
C LEU A 92 1.13 23.44 2.77
N THR A 93 1.45 24.47 3.56
CA THR A 93 2.80 24.70 4.11
C THR A 93 2.95 24.24 5.56
N SER A 94 1.85 23.90 6.21
CA SER A 94 1.82 23.23 7.52
C SER A 94 0.46 22.56 7.73
N GLY A 95 0.35 21.65 8.70
CA GLY A 95 -0.89 20.96 9.10
C GLY A 95 -0.61 19.64 9.82
N LYS A 96 -1.65 18.85 10.08
CA LYS A 96 -1.56 17.48 10.61
C LYS A 96 -0.59 16.63 9.79
N HIS A 97 -0.63 16.77 8.47
CA HIS A 97 0.17 15.97 7.55
C HIS A 97 1.45 16.67 7.05
N ASN A 98 1.73 17.90 7.51
CA ASN A 98 2.99 18.61 7.21
C ASN A 98 3.49 19.39 8.44
N ASN A 99 4.54 18.88 9.07
CA ASN A 99 5.23 19.53 10.18
C ASN A 99 6.67 19.95 9.81
N VAL A 100 7.02 19.94 8.52
CA VAL A 100 8.38 20.21 8.04
C VAL A 100 8.44 21.62 7.47
N ALA A 101 9.25 22.47 8.11
CA ALA A 101 9.43 23.85 7.66
C ALA A 101 10.11 23.92 6.30
N GLY A 102 9.59 24.77 5.41
CA GLY A 102 10.12 24.91 4.05
C GLY A 102 9.65 23.83 3.08
N SER A 103 8.69 22.99 3.49
CA SER A 103 8.08 21.95 2.65
C SER A 103 6.60 22.22 2.44
N MET A 104 6.05 21.67 1.37
CA MET A 104 4.63 21.71 1.06
C MET A 104 4.05 20.32 0.81
N LEU A 105 2.74 20.20 1.05
CA LEU A 105 1.88 19.20 0.43
C LEU A 105 1.14 19.85 -0.74
N VAL A 106 0.96 19.08 -1.82
CA VAL A 106 0.12 19.45 -2.95
C VAL A 106 -1.12 18.56 -2.92
N VAL A 107 -2.29 19.14 -2.72
CA VAL A 107 -3.54 18.42 -2.45
C VAL A 107 -4.54 18.70 -3.56
N ASN A 108 -5.16 17.66 -4.11
CA ASN A 108 -6.19 17.85 -5.12
C ASN A 108 -7.52 18.22 -4.45
N THR A 109 -8.22 19.25 -4.94
CA THR A 109 -9.46 19.71 -4.29
C THR A 109 -10.67 18.82 -4.55
N LEU A 110 -10.70 18.06 -5.66
CA LEU A 110 -11.75 17.10 -5.96
C LEU A 110 -11.72 15.93 -4.98
N THR A 111 -10.53 15.35 -4.76
CA THR A 111 -10.42 14.13 -3.94
C THR A 111 -9.93 14.35 -2.52
N GLN A 112 -9.34 15.50 -2.17
CA GLN A 112 -8.59 15.74 -0.91
C GLN A 112 -7.35 14.86 -0.70
N ALA A 113 -6.96 14.08 -1.71
CA ALA A 113 -5.75 13.28 -1.68
C ALA A 113 -4.50 14.16 -1.87
N CYS A 114 -3.37 13.68 -1.38
CA CYS A 114 -2.06 14.30 -1.51
C CYS A 114 -1.30 13.73 -2.71
N LEU A 115 -0.59 14.59 -3.43
CA LEU A 115 0.39 14.18 -4.42
C LEU A 115 1.48 13.37 -3.71
N ASN A 116 1.72 12.16 -4.21
CA ASN A 116 2.58 11.18 -3.60
C ASN A 116 3.54 10.61 -4.65
N PHE A 117 4.82 10.55 -4.28
CA PHE A 117 5.85 9.93 -5.07
C PHE A 117 6.34 8.62 -4.43
N ASP A 118 6.20 7.53 -5.16
CA ASP A 118 6.67 6.20 -4.79
C ASP A 118 7.66 5.69 -5.85
N PRO A 119 8.99 5.75 -5.59
CA PRO A 119 10.01 5.37 -6.55
C PRO A 119 10.00 3.87 -6.88
N ARG A 120 9.26 3.07 -6.11
CA ARG A 120 9.21 1.61 -6.25
C ARG A 120 8.20 1.19 -7.32
N ARG A 121 7.28 2.08 -7.71
CA ARG A 121 6.28 1.79 -8.75
C ARG A 121 6.92 1.82 -10.13
N ALA A 122 6.29 1.15 -11.09
CA ALA A 122 6.73 1.18 -12.48
C ALA A 122 6.70 2.60 -13.06
N ALA A 123 7.59 2.87 -14.02
CA ALA A 123 7.59 4.11 -14.78
C ALA A 123 6.21 4.37 -15.43
N GLY A 124 5.83 5.64 -15.48
CA GLY A 124 4.49 6.13 -15.78
C GLY A 124 3.51 5.98 -14.62
N ASN A 125 3.95 5.57 -13.44
CA ASN A 125 3.07 5.27 -12.30
C ASN A 125 3.71 5.59 -10.94
N THR A 126 4.83 6.31 -10.92
CA THR A 126 5.54 6.65 -9.67
C THR A 126 4.93 7.85 -8.96
N VAL A 127 4.22 8.70 -9.70
CA VAL A 127 3.51 9.86 -9.16
C VAL A 127 2.01 9.61 -9.23
N ILE A 128 1.36 9.67 -8.07
CA ILE A 128 -0.05 9.33 -7.88
C ILE A 128 -0.68 10.23 -6.81
N MET A 129 -1.99 10.27 -6.76
CA MET A 129 -2.72 10.74 -5.60
C MET A 129 -2.83 9.61 -4.57
N PHE A 130 -2.59 9.94 -3.31
CA PHE A 130 -2.75 9.04 -2.19
C PHE A 130 -3.23 9.80 -0.97
N SER A 131 -3.91 9.12 -0.05
CA SER A 131 -4.34 9.66 1.23
C SER A 131 -3.20 10.41 1.91
N CYS A 132 -3.51 11.63 2.34
CA CYS A 132 -2.54 12.47 3.02
C CYS A 132 -2.01 11.76 4.28
N GLY A 133 -0.69 11.82 4.47
CA GLY A 133 0.04 11.11 5.51
C GLY A 133 0.50 9.69 5.16
N GLY A 134 0.30 9.26 3.90
CA GLY A 134 0.97 8.08 3.35
C GLY A 134 0.40 6.73 3.79
N ARG A 135 -0.76 6.73 4.46
CA ARG A 135 -1.51 5.50 4.80
C ARG A 135 -2.83 5.51 4.06
N ALA A 136 -3.22 4.36 3.49
CA ALA A 136 -4.33 4.26 2.54
C ALA A 136 -5.71 4.60 3.14
N ASP A 137 -5.83 4.64 4.46
CA ASP A 137 -7.00 5.00 5.25
C ASP A 137 -6.92 6.42 5.82
N GLY A 138 -5.92 7.23 5.45
CA GLY A 138 -5.83 8.64 5.85
C GLY A 138 -5.46 8.88 7.33
N ASP A 139 -5.17 7.81 8.08
CA ASP A 139 -4.79 7.90 9.50
C ASP A 139 -3.29 8.20 9.70
N GLY A 140 -2.55 8.35 8.60
CA GLY A 140 -1.13 8.64 8.59
C GLY A 140 -0.78 10.02 9.15
N LEU A 141 0.52 10.24 9.36
CA LEU A 141 1.06 11.50 9.85
C LEU A 141 1.83 12.22 8.74
N VAL A 142 3.13 12.46 8.91
CA VAL A 142 3.97 13.14 7.92
C VAL A 142 4.83 12.09 7.21
N THR A 143 4.86 12.12 5.88
CA THR A 143 5.68 11.20 5.07
C THR A 143 6.46 11.96 4.02
N LYS A 144 7.75 11.61 3.86
CA LYS A 144 8.64 12.26 2.87
C LYS A 144 8.23 12.03 1.43
N SER A 145 7.43 11.00 1.17
CA SER A 145 6.88 10.70 -0.16
C SER A 145 5.87 11.73 -0.68
N GLN A 146 5.32 12.57 0.22
CA GLN A 146 4.33 13.58 -0.13
C GLN A 146 4.85 15.01 0.04
N LEU A 147 6.07 15.17 0.58
CA LEU A 147 6.66 16.48 0.84
C LEU A 147 7.54 16.93 -0.32
N PHE A 148 7.39 18.20 -0.66
CA PHE A 148 8.16 18.90 -1.70
C PHE A 148 8.73 20.20 -1.12
N PRO A 149 10.00 20.55 -1.40
CA PRO A 149 10.55 21.85 -1.01
C PRO A 149 9.70 23.00 -1.58
N PHE A 150 9.48 24.03 -0.77
CA PHE A 150 8.66 25.17 -1.14
C PHE A 150 9.21 26.48 -0.56
N ASN A 151 9.43 27.44 -1.45
CA ASN A 151 9.95 28.76 -1.13
C ASN A 151 8.89 29.88 -1.21
N VAL A 152 7.60 29.52 -1.14
CA VAL A 152 6.47 30.46 -1.16
C VAL A 152 6.32 31.24 -2.48
N THR A 153 6.88 30.73 -3.57
CA THR A 153 6.68 31.31 -4.92
C THR A 153 5.61 30.55 -5.68
N SER A 154 4.90 31.22 -6.58
CA SER A 154 3.94 30.60 -7.50
C SER A 154 4.61 29.86 -8.67
N GLY A 155 5.94 29.84 -8.72
CA GLY A 155 6.71 29.27 -9.82
C GLY A 155 7.17 30.30 -10.87
N PRO A 156 7.87 29.85 -11.93
CA PRO A 156 8.10 28.45 -12.27
C PRO A 156 8.94 27.70 -11.21
N LEU A 157 8.52 26.48 -10.86
CA LEU A 157 9.22 25.63 -9.89
C LEU A 157 9.33 24.19 -10.38
N THR A 158 10.29 23.49 -9.82
CA THR A 158 10.45 22.05 -9.97
C THR A 158 9.95 21.36 -8.71
N LEU A 159 9.23 20.25 -8.88
CA LEU A 159 8.74 19.43 -7.78
C LEU A 159 9.72 18.28 -7.55
N SER A 160 10.55 18.37 -6.52
CA SER A 160 11.47 17.28 -6.12
C SER A 160 10.96 16.62 -4.83
N PRO A 161 10.57 15.33 -4.84
CA PRO A 161 10.08 14.66 -3.65
C PRO A 161 11.20 14.43 -2.62
N GLU A 162 10.91 14.62 -1.34
CA GLU A 162 11.92 14.52 -0.27
C GLU A 162 12.46 13.10 -0.03
N ASN A 163 11.72 12.06 -0.42
CA ASN A 163 12.16 10.66 -0.30
C ASN A 163 13.08 10.21 -1.45
N ALA A 164 13.33 11.03 -2.47
CA ALA A 164 14.26 10.68 -3.57
C ALA A 164 15.08 11.89 -4.06
N PRO A 165 16.18 12.23 -3.36
CA PRO A 165 17.07 13.31 -3.78
C PRO A 165 17.59 13.13 -5.20
N GLY A 166 17.57 14.21 -5.99
CA GLY A 166 17.99 14.19 -7.40
C GLY A 166 16.94 13.68 -8.39
N THR A 167 15.74 13.33 -7.90
CA THR A 167 14.57 13.02 -8.73
C THR A 167 13.63 14.22 -8.76
N CYS A 168 13.06 14.50 -9.92
CA CYS A 168 12.11 15.58 -10.15
C CYS A 168 10.89 15.05 -10.89
N LEU A 169 9.73 15.62 -10.61
CA LEU A 169 8.51 15.27 -11.34
C LEU A 169 8.61 15.83 -12.77
N SER A 170 8.20 15.02 -13.75
CA SER A 170 8.30 15.34 -15.17
C SER A 170 7.02 14.92 -15.91
N VAL A 171 6.62 15.72 -16.88
CA VAL A 171 5.56 15.37 -17.81
C VAL A 171 6.09 14.40 -18.86
N THR A 172 5.53 13.19 -18.87
CA THR A 172 5.88 12.17 -19.86
C THR A 172 5.20 12.41 -21.21
N THR A 173 5.71 11.76 -22.26
CA THR A 173 5.08 11.75 -23.60
C THR A 173 3.69 11.10 -23.62
N ALA A 174 3.32 10.35 -22.58
CA ALA A 174 2.00 9.78 -22.40
C ALA A 174 1.01 10.72 -21.70
N ASN A 175 1.35 12.01 -21.51
CA ASN A 175 0.53 13.00 -20.81
C ASN A 175 0.17 12.58 -19.38
N VAL A 176 1.10 11.93 -18.68
CA VAL A 176 1.01 11.67 -17.24
C VAL A 176 2.21 12.28 -16.55
N LEU A 177 2.00 12.73 -15.31
CA LEU A 177 3.07 13.15 -14.42
C LEU A 177 3.79 11.90 -13.90
N ASP A 178 5.10 11.90 -13.99
CA ASP A 178 5.95 10.81 -13.50
C ASP A 178 7.30 11.39 -13.04
N GLN A 179 8.37 10.59 -13.06
CA GLN A 179 9.69 10.99 -12.59
C GLN A 179 10.73 11.09 -13.71
N ALA A 180 11.71 11.96 -13.50
CA ALA A 180 12.96 12.01 -14.25
C ALA A 180 14.10 12.46 -13.32
N PRO A 181 15.37 12.23 -13.69
CA PRO A 181 16.48 12.93 -13.05
C PRO A 181 16.28 14.44 -13.15
N CYS A 182 16.57 15.17 -12.07
CA CYS A 182 16.43 16.62 -12.05
C CYS A 182 17.31 17.30 -13.11
N ASP A 183 16.70 18.11 -13.95
CA ASP A 183 17.37 18.94 -14.95
C ASP A 183 16.67 20.31 -15.04
N GLU A 184 17.35 21.36 -14.60
CA GLU A 184 16.81 22.74 -14.59
C GLU A 184 16.53 23.28 -16.00
N SER A 185 17.11 22.67 -17.04
CA SER A 185 16.87 23.04 -18.44
C SER A 185 15.69 22.29 -19.06
N ASP A 186 15.16 21.27 -18.37
CA ASP A 186 14.05 20.46 -18.85
C ASP A 186 12.71 21.11 -18.54
N SER A 187 12.11 21.71 -19.57
CA SER A 187 10.79 22.33 -19.48
C SER A 187 9.67 21.36 -19.05
N SER A 188 9.84 20.04 -19.21
CA SER A 188 8.87 19.05 -18.75
C SER A 188 8.80 18.93 -17.22
N GLN A 189 9.82 19.46 -16.52
CA GLN A 189 9.96 19.44 -15.05
C GLN A 189 9.56 20.78 -14.41
N THR A 190 8.94 21.67 -15.19
CA THR A 190 8.63 23.03 -14.79
C THR A 190 7.12 23.23 -14.63
N PHE A 191 6.70 23.63 -13.42
CA PHE A 191 5.31 23.83 -13.05
C PHE A 191 5.08 25.24 -12.49
N THR A 192 3.88 25.78 -12.66
CA THR A 192 3.47 27.07 -12.10
C THR A 192 2.13 26.90 -11.40
N PHE A 193 2.03 27.41 -10.18
CA PHE A 193 0.79 27.51 -9.43
C PHE A 193 0.10 28.81 -9.85
N ASP A 194 -0.98 28.72 -10.61
CA ASP A 194 -1.65 29.92 -11.12
C ASP A 194 -2.58 30.53 -10.05
N ALA A 195 -1.96 31.22 -9.10
CA ALA A 195 -2.62 31.91 -8.01
C ALA A 195 -3.26 33.26 -8.41
N SER A 196 -3.41 33.53 -9.70
CA SER A 196 -3.94 34.80 -10.23
C SER A 196 -5.45 34.96 -9.99
N SER A 197 -6.12 33.95 -9.42
CA SER A 197 -7.54 34.00 -9.07
C SER A 197 -7.78 33.34 -7.70
N VAL A 198 -8.57 34.04 -6.88
CA VAL A 198 -9.19 33.73 -5.58
C VAL A 198 -8.43 33.99 -4.27
N SER A 199 -9.13 34.78 -3.45
CA SER A 199 -8.78 35.48 -2.23
C SER A 199 -8.62 34.55 -1.02
N ALA A 200 -7.65 34.85 -0.16
CA ALA A 200 -7.54 34.29 1.18
C ALA A 200 -8.67 34.82 2.09
N ASP A 201 -9.28 33.94 2.88
CA ASP A 201 -10.16 34.30 4.01
C ASP A 201 -9.52 33.80 5.33
N PRO A 202 -9.77 34.46 6.48
CA PRO A 202 -8.86 34.48 7.62
C PRO A 202 -9.02 33.29 8.58
N ALA A 203 -7.90 32.89 9.17
CA ALA A 203 -7.80 31.91 10.24
C ALA A 203 -8.57 32.34 11.51
N ILE A 204 -9.41 31.44 12.03
CA ILE A 204 -9.94 31.53 13.40
C ILE A 204 -8.94 30.84 14.33
N ALA A 205 -8.28 31.61 15.17
CA ALA A 205 -7.38 31.13 16.21
C ALA A 205 -8.16 30.50 17.38
N SER A 206 -7.69 29.35 17.88
CA SER A 206 -7.92 28.96 19.27
C SER A 206 -6.69 28.25 19.83
N SER A 207 -6.12 28.87 20.84
CA SER A 207 -4.88 28.55 21.54
C SER A 207 -5.11 27.59 22.71
N VAL A 208 -4.31 26.52 22.83
CA VAL A 208 -3.86 25.99 24.14
C VAL A 208 -2.45 25.37 23.98
N ALA A 209 -1.56 25.71 24.91
CA ALA A 209 -0.14 25.38 24.98
C ALA A 209 0.16 23.97 25.56
N PRO A 210 1.37 23.40 25.33
CA PRO A 210 1.74 22.07 25.80
C PRO A 210 2.47 22.10 27.16
N SER A 211 2.27 21.05 27.96
CA SER A 211 3.03 20.76 29.18
C SER A 211 4.09 19.70 28.93
N VAL A 212 5.32 20.05 29.29
CA VAL A 212 6.57 19.28 29.27
C VAL A 212 6.68 18.26 30.42
N SER A 213 7.37 17.15 30.17
CA SER A 213 8.29 16.38 31.04
C SER A 213 8.67 15.12 30.25
N GLY A 214 9.91 14.73 30.00
CA GLY A 214 11.14 14.89 30.75
C GLY A 214 11.55 13.51 31.26
N VAL A 215 12.56 12.88 30.68
CA VAL A 215 13.55 12.02 31.37
C VAL A 215 14.72 11.72 30.42
N ALA A 216 15.90 11.74 31.02
CA ALA A 216 17.18 11.54 30.40
C ALA A 216 17.72 10.12 30.68
N ASP A 217 18.64 9.70 29.81
CA ASP A 217 20.02 9.32 30.17
C ASP A 217 20.48 7.84 30.11
N VAL A 218 21.70 7.71 29.55
CA VAL A 218 22.76 6.67 29.64
C VAL A 218 22.45 5.26 29.09
N SER A 219 23.09 4.69 28.05
CA SER A 219 24.49 4.57 27.55
C SER A 219 25.28 3.34 28.03
N SER A 220 25.96 2.70 27.04
CA SER A 220 27.16 1.83 27.09
C SER A 220 26.97 0.33 27.42
N SER A 221 27.23 -0.58 26.46
CA SER A 221 28.53 -1.24 26.11
C SER A 221 28.72 -2.56 26.89
N ALA A 222 29.27 -3.69 26.41
CA ALA A 222 29.72 -4.18 25.10
C ALA A 222 30.21 -5.66 25.25
N VAL A 223 30.67 -6.25 24.12
CA VAL A 223 31.85 -7.18 23.98
C VAL A 223 31.67 -8.73 23.99
N LEU A 224 31.95 -9.35 22.81
CA LEU A 224 32.65 -10.63 22.46
C LEU A 224 32.07 -11.99 22.97
N THR A 225 32.16 -13.18 22.33
CA THR A 225 33.09 -13.76 21.34
C THR A 225 32.59 -15.15 20.88
N SER A 226 32.93 -15.51 19.63
CA SER A 226 33.45 -16.81 19.12
C SER A 226 32.58 -18.09 18.88
N SER A 227 32.69 -18.51 17.61
CA SER A 227 33.05 -19.84 17.03
C SER A 227 32.00 -20.95 16.80
N ALA A 228 31.59 -21.04 15.52
CA ALA A 228 31.84 -22.11 14.54
C ALA A 228 31.63 -23.60 14.90
N ALA A 229 30.78 -24.28 14.11
CA ALA A 229 31.12 -25.57 13.48
C ALA A 229 30.19 -25.90 12.29
N THR A 230 30.82 -26.28 11.19
CA THR A 230 30.36 -26.83 9.91
C THR A 230 29.87 -28.28 10.00
N SER A 231 28.84 -28.66 9.22
CA SER A 231 28.79 -29.92 8.47
C SER A 231 27.62 -30.00 7.49
N SER A 232 27.81 -30.81 6.46
CA SER A 232 27.28 -30.70 5.10
C SER A 232 26.65 -32.01 4.58
N LEU A 233 25.83 -31.89 3.51
CA LEU A 233 25.43 -32.90 2.49
C LEU A 233 24.18 -33.79 2.80
N PRO A 234 23.54 -34.43 1.79
CA PRO A 234 22.92 -33.89 0.56
C PRO A 234 21.50 -34.49 0.25
N SER A 235 20.88 -33.95 -0.81
CA SER A 235 19.61 -34.31 -1.50
C SER A 235 19.48 -35.78 -1.97
N PRO A 236 18.25 -36.30 -2.25
CA PRO A 236 17.81 -36.37 -3.65
C PRO A 236 16.29 -36.27 -3.95
N ALA A 237 16.00 -35.56 -5.06
CA ALA A 237 15.17 -35.87 -6.25
C ALA A 237 13.75 -36.48 -6.22
N SER A 238 12.87 -35.82 -6.99
CA SER A 238 11.52 -36.15 -7.47
C SER A 238 11.37 -37.41 -8.35
N PRO A 239 10.12 -37.79 -8.65
CA PRO A 239 9.71 -37.82 -10.07
C PRO A 239 8.31 -37.24 -10.38
N SER A 240 8.09 -37.02 -11.68
CA SER A 240 7.05 -36.26 -12.37
C SER A 240 5.72 -36.99 -12.70
N SER A 241 4.66 -36.16 -12.75
CA SER A 241 3.53 -36.03 -13.71
C SER A 241 2.69 -37.23 -14.20
N VAL A 242 1.37 -37.09 -14.07
CA VAL A 242 0.38 -37.50 -15.10
C VAL A 242 -0.76 -36.48 -15.15
N ALA A 243 -1.14 -36.05 -16.35
CA ALA A 243 -2.19 -35.05 -16.62
C ALA A 243 -3.58 -35.69 -16.81
N ALA A 244 -4.63 -35.01 -16.33
CA ALA A 244 -6.01 -35.21 -16.78
C ALA A 244 -6.78 -33.87 -16.74
N THR A 245 -7.34 -33.52 -17.89
CA THR A 245 -8.07 -32.28 -18.19
C THR A 245 -9.48 -32.30 -17.62
N THR A 246 -9.77 -31.41 -16.67
CA THR A 246 -11.12 -30.86 -16.43
C THR A 246 -10.96 -29.41 -15.99
N ALA A 247 -11.75 -28.50 -16.55
CA ALA A 247 -11.74 -27.09 -16.20
C ALA A 247 -12.37 -26.88 -14.81
N ALA A 248 -11.56 -27.08 -13.78
CA ALA A 248 -11.77 -26.50 -12.45
C ALA A 248 -11.02 -25.15 -12.42
N SER A 249 -11.52 -24.17 -11.68
CA SER A 249 -10.68 -23.03 -11.30
C SER A 249 -9.60 -23.58 -10.38
N VAL A 250 -8.46 -23.99 -10.96
CA VAL A 250 -7.33 -24.54 -10.24
C VAL A 250 -6.69 -23.36 -9.53
N VAL A 251 -7.03 -23.16 -8.26
CA VAL A 251 -6.32 -22.20 -7.40
C VAL A 251 -4.84 -22.59 -7.43
N PRO A 252 -3.92 -21.65 -7.72
CA PRO A 252 -2.54 -22.01 -7.92
C PRO A 252 -1.92 -22.46 -6.60
N THR A 253 -1.21 -23.60 -6.66
CA THR A 253 -0.46 -24.18 -5.54
C THR A 253 0.95 -23.61 -5.41
N SER A 254 1.23 -22.55 -6.15
CA SER A 254 2.48 -21.80 -6.17
C SER A 254 2.15 -20.33 -6.37
N ASP A 255 3.00 -19.45 -5.86
CA ASP A 255 2.76 -18.03 -5.99
C ASP A 255 2.81 -17.62 -7.48
N PRO A 256 1.83 -16.85 -7.99
CA PRO A 256 1.77 -16.60 -9.43
C PRO A 256 2.87 -15.64 -9.87
N THR A 257 3.70 -16.08 -10.82
CA THR A 257 4.75 -15.26 -11.42
C THR A 257 4.27 -14.46 -12.63
N THR A 258 3.02 -14.65 -13.03
CA THR A 258 2.34 -13.93 -14.12
C THR A 258 1.08 -13.27 -13.60
N PRO A 259 0.65 -12.13 -14.17
CA PRO A 259 -0.57 -11.47 -13.75
C PRO A 259 -1.80 -12.39 -13.86
N LEU A 260 -2.54 -12.53 -12.75
CA LEU A 260 -3.78 -13.32 -12.65
C LEU A 260 -4.92 -12.44 -12.17
N PRO A 261 -6.18 -12.65 -12.59
CA PRO A 261 -7.32 -11.92 -12.01
C PRO A 261 -7.34 -12.06 -10.49
N VAL A 262 -7.64 -10.97 -9.80
CA VAL A 262 -7.82 -10.98 -8.34
C VAL A 262 -9.25 -10.63 -7.98
N SER A 263 -9.74 -11.18 -6.87
CA SER A 263 -11.13 -10.99 -6.45
C SER A 263 -11.40 -9.65 -5.77
N ARG A 264 -10.36 -8.90 -5.38
CA ARG A 264 -10.47 -7.58 -4.73
C ARG A 264 -9.83 -6.47 -5.57
N ALA A 265 -9.30 -5.44 -4.90
CA ALA A 265 -8.83 -4.22 -5.54
C ALA A 265 -7.68 -4.48 -6.54
N GLY A 266 -7.67 -3.74 -7.64
CA GLY A 266 -6.61 -3.81 -8.65
C GLY A 266 -6.86 -4.77 -9.82
N GLY A 267 -7.89 -5.62 -9.75
CA GLY A 267 -8.43 -6.42 -10.88
C GLY A 267 -7.52 -7.52 -11.43
N VAL A 268 -6.20 -7.34 -11.38
CA VAL A 268 -5.18 -8.32 -11.73
C VAL A 268 -4.04 -8.21 -10.71
N LEU A 269 -3.54 -9.35 -10.25
CA LEU A 269 -2.32 -9.51 -9.48
C LEU A 269 -1.15 -8.93 -10.27
N ASP A 270 -0.34 -8.11 -9.62
CA ASP A 270 0.95 -7.65 -10.11
C ASP A 270 2.04 -8.43 -9.36
N PRO A 271 2.67 -9.42 -9.99
CA PRO A 271 3.68 -10.26 -9.33
C PRO A 271 4.87 -9.47 -8.78
N SER A 272 5.25 -8.37 -9.41
CA SER A 272 6.35 -7.54 -8.92
C SER A 272 5.93 -6.75 -7.69
N ALA A 273 4.73 -6.17 -7.70
CA ALA A 273 4.22 -5.45 -6.54
C ALA A 273 3.92 -6.38 -5.36
N ALA A 274 3.48 -7.61 -5.62
CA ALA A 274 3.27 -8.64 -4.60
C ALA A 274 4.59 -9.12 -3.97
N ALA A 275 5.62 -9.37 -4.79
CA ALA A 275 6.95 -9.76 -4.31
C ALA A 275 7.63 -8.66 -3.49
N GLU A 276 7.42 -7.38 -3.85
CA GLU A 276 7.90 -6.24 -3.09
C GLU A 276 7.15 -6.11 -1.75
N ALA A 277 5.81 -6.17 -1.79
CA ALA A 277 4.98 -5.99 -0.61
C ALA A 277 5.12 -7.15 0.39
N ASN A 278 5.54 -8.33 -0.07
CA ASN A 278 5.73 -9.53 0.74
C ASN A 278 7.15 -10.06 0.57
N GLU A 279 8.14 -9.18 0.71
CA GLU A 279 9.55 -9.60 0.63
C GLU A 279 9.88 -10.60 1.74
N MET A 280 10.57 -11.69 1.37
CA MET A 280 11.06 -12.68 2.34
C MET A 280 12.02 -12.03 3.34
N ASP A 281 11.68 -12.13 4.63
CA ASP A 281 12.55 -11.71 5.71
C ASP A 281 13.69 -12.71 5.91
N ASN A 282 14.84 -12.43 5.28
CA ASN A 282 16.04 -13.26 5.42
C ASN A 282 16.68 -13.23 6.82
N THR A 283 16.19 -12.39 7.72
CA THR A 283 16.62 -12.35 9.12
C THR A 283 15.68 -13.13 10.05
N ALA A 284 14.59 -13.69 9.50
CA ALA A 284 13.59 -14.40 10.27
C ALA A 284 14.13 -15.69 10.92
N VAL A 285 13.92 -15.83 12.21
CA VAL A 285 14.10 -17.08 12.96
C VAL A 285 12.75 -17.78 13.03
N LYS A 286 12.67 -18.99 12.50
CA LYS A 286 11.45 -19.79 12.43
C LYS A 286 11.47 -20.86 13.52
N ALA A 287 10.45 -20.88 14.39
CA ALA A 287 10.21 -21.99 15.29
C ALA A 287 9.66 -23.21 14.54
N PHE A 288 8.82 -22.96 13.54
CA PHE A 288 8.32 -23.96 12.60
C PHE A 288 8.38 -23.40 11.19
N SER A 289 8.66 -24.25 10.22
CA SER A 289 8.68 -23.86 8.82
C SER A 289 7.85 -24.81 7.97
N SER A 290 7.06 -24.25 7.05
CA SER A 290 6.17 -24.98 6.16
C SER A 290 5.34 -26.01 6.93
N VAL A 291 4.57 -25.56 7.91
CA VAL A 291 3.63 -26.36 8.71
C VAL A 291 2.19 -26.01 8.37
N ALA A 292 1.26 -26.95 8.57
CA ALA A 292 -0.16 -26.65 8.55
C ALA A 292 -0.67 -26.29 9.95
N LEU A 293 -1.64 -25.38 10.00
CA LEU A 293 -2.36 -25.00 11.22
C LEU A 293 -3.78 -25.56 11.14
N LYS A 294 -4.04 -26.62 11.92
CA LYS A 294 -5.31 -27.35 11.90
C LYS A 294 -6.16 -26.97 13.11
N ASP A 295 -7.41 -26.58 12.88
CA ASP A 295 -8.36 -26.23 13.93
C ASP A 295 -8.92 -27.48 14.65
N ALA A 296 -9.76 -27.25 15.67
CA ALA A 296 -10.42 -28.32 16.42
C ALA A 296 -11.43 -29.13 15.58
N SER A 297 -11.93 -28.60 14.46
CA SER A 297 -12.83 -29.31 13.55
C SER A 297 -12.07 -30.24 12.58
N GLY A 298 -10.74 -30.10 12.50
CA GLY A 298 -9.87 -30.89 11.65
C GLY A 298 -9.58 -30.27 10.29
N GLN A 299 -9.94 -29.00 10.08
CA GLN A 299 -9.65 -28.23 8.88
C GLN A 299 -8.38 -27.40 9.05
N CYS A 300 -7.64 -27.20 7.95
CA CYS A 300 -6.40 -26.44 7.92
C CYS A 300 -6.63 -25.02 7.38
N LEU A 301 -5.89 -24.06 7.94
CA LEU A 301 -5.82 -22.71 7.39
C LEU A 301 -5.31 -22.74 5.94
N PHE A 302 -6.00 -22.02 5.07
CA PHE A 302 -5.77 -21.98 3.64
C PHE A 302 -5.75 -20.53 3.12
N VAL A 303 -4.75 -20.22 2.27
CA VAL A 303 -4.62 -18.96 1.56
C VAL A 303 -4.85 -19.15 0.05
N ASP A 304 -5.77 -18.37 -0.52
CA ASP A 304 -5.88 -18.22 -1.98
C ASP A 304 -5.09 -16.97 -2.41
N PRO A 305 -3.93 -17.12 -3.08
CA PRO A 305 -3.09 -15.98 -3.47
C PRO A 305 -3.76 -15.02 -4.46
N THR A 306 -4.91 -15.38 -5.03
CA THR A 306 -5.70 -14.55 -5.96
C THR A 306 -6.89 -13.86 -5.28
N ALA A 307 -7.18 -14.18 -4.02
CA ALA A 307 -8.33 -13.61 -3.31
C ALA A 307 -8.07 -12.23 -2.69
N GLY A 308 -6.88 -11.67 -2.92
CA GLY A 308 -6.44 -10.37 -2.40
C GLY A 308 -6.58 -9.22 -3.39
N ASP A 309 -5.85 -8.14 -3.13
CA ASP A 309 -5.61 -7.07 -4.09
C ASP A 309 -4.43 -7.38 -5.03
N PHE A 310 -4.07 -6.43 -5.88
CA PHE A 310 -2.96 -6.58 -6.85
C PHE A 310 -1.59 -6.84 -6.21
N ARG A 311 -1.42 -6.66 -4.88
CA ARG A 311 -0.19 -6.93 -4.11
C ARG A 311 -0.31 -8.16 -3.22
N GLN A 312 -1.38 -8.94 -3.34
CA GLN A 312 -1.71 -10.04 -2.42
C GLN A 312 -1.97 -9.60 -0.98
N ASN A 313 -2.30 -8.33 -0.79
CA ASN A 313 -2.83 -7.86 0.47
C ASN A 313 -4.32 -8.12 0.54
N LEU A 314 -4.86 -8.09 1.76
CA LEU A 314 -6.29 -8.24 2.02
C LEU A 314 -6.86 -9.61 1.59
N ILE A 315 -6.02 -10.65 1.44
CA ILE A 315 -6.48 -12.02 1.15
C ILE A 315 -7.22 -12.56 2.38
N PRO A 316 -8.49 -12.95 2.30
CA PRO A 316 -9.16 -13.64 3.40
C PRO A 316 -8.54 -15.00 3.67
N ILE A 317 -8.45 -15.39 4.94
CA ILE A 317 -8.02 -16.74 5.30
C ILE A 317 -9.24 -17.64 5.42
N THR A 318 -9.17 -18.82 4.83
CA THR A 318 -10.26 -19.81 4.87
C THR A 318 -9.80 -21.09 5.57
N LEU A 319 -10.74 -21.93 5.96
CA LEU A 319 -10.48 -23.26 6.47
C LEU A 319 -10.93 -24.29 5.44
N GLN A 320 -10.05 -25.24 5.12
CA GLN A 320 -10.32 -26.29 4.15
C GLN A 320 -9.85 -27.65 4.67
N ALA A 321 -10.24 -28.73 4.01
CA ALA A 321 -9.69 -30.04 4.32
C ALA A 321 -8.16 -30.01 4.17
N CYS A 322 -7.44 -30.54 5.16
CA CYS A 322 -5.99 -30.58 5.13
C CYS A 322 -5.51 -31.44 3.94
N ASP A 323 -4.73 -30.85 3.04
CA ASP A 323 -4.27 -31.48 1.80
C ASP A 323 -2.74 -31.43 1.61
N GLY A 324 -2.03 -30.73 2.50
CA GLY A 324 -0.57 -30.58 2.44
C GLY A 324 -0.08 -29.67 1.31
N SER A 325 -0.99 -28.92 0.66
CA SER A 325 -0.63 -27.94 -0.36
C SER A 325 0.15 -26.76 0.24
N GLN A 326 0.88 -26.03 -0.62
CA GLN A 326 1.56 -24.80 -0.21
C GLN A 326 0.57 -23.71 0.24
N ASN A 327 -0.69 -23.74 -0.23
CA ASN A 327 -1.75 -22.85 0.25
C ASN A 327 -2.07 -23.07 1.73
N GLN A 328 -1.66 -24.20 2.31
CA GLN A 328 -1.82 -24.52 3.73
C GLN A 328 -0.49 -24.50 4.49
N ALA A 329 0.59 -24.03 3.85
CA ALA A 329 1.92 -23.97 4.43
C ALA A 329 2.19 -22.62 5.11
N TRP A 330 2.57 -22.68 6.38
CA TRP A 330 2.82 -21.54 7.23
C TRP A 330 4.19 -21.64 7.89
N ASP A 331 4.87 -20.51 8.03
CA ASP A 331 6.04 -20.36 8.88
C ASP A 331 5.64 -19.65 10.18
N ILE A 332 6.14 -20.15 11.31
CA ILE A 332 5.95 -19.51 12.62
C ILE A 332 7.26 -18.83 13.00
N VAL A 333 7.29 -17.50 12.89
CA VAL A 333 8.50 -16.68 13.00
C VAL A 333 8.58 -16.02 14.38
N THR A 334 9.57 -16.39 15.19
CA THR A 334 9.76 -15.90 16.57
C THR A 334 10.60 -14.63 16.67
N SER A 335 11.39 -14.31 15.64
CA SER A 335 12.09 -13.02 15.53
C SER A 335 12.50 -12.73 14.08
N GLY A 336 12.80 -11.48 13.76
CA GLY A 336 13.24 -11.04 12.42
C GLY A 336 13.10 -9.53 12.25
N LYS A 337 13.27 -9.03 11.02
CA LYS A 337 13.04 -7.62 10.65
C LYS A 337 11.64 -7.17 11.09
N HIS A 338 10.65 -8.05 10.89
CA HIS A 338 9.24 -7.74 11.17
C HIS A 338 8.74 -8.23 12.54
N ASN A 339 9.60 -8.86 13.35
CA ASN A 339 9.26 -9.26 14.71
C ASN A 339 10.45 -9.05 15.67
N ASN A 340 10.33 -8.04 16.53
CA ASN A 340 11.29 -7.74 17.59
C ASN A 340 10.70 -7.89 19.00
N VAL A 341 9.55 -8.55 19.13
CA VAL A 341 8.82 -8.70 20.40
C VAL A 341 9.02 -10.11 20.95
N PRO A 342 9.77 -10.28 22.05
CA PRO A 342 9.97 -11.59 22.66
C PRO A 342 8.65 -12.19 23.16
N GLY A 343 8.48 -13.50 22.96
CA GLY A 343 7.26 -14.22 23.40
C GLY A 343 6.08 -14.07 22.45
N SER A 344 6.32 -13.51 21.26
CA SER A 344 5.31 -13.36 20.20
C SER A 344 5.85 -13.85 18.87
N VAL A 345 4.95 -14.28 17.98
CA VAL A 345 5.27 -14.77 16.65
C VAL A 345 4.49 -14.03 15.57
N LEU A 346 5.07 -14.02 14.37
CA LEU A 346 4.32 -13.84 13.14
C LEU A 346 3.91 -15.22 12.60
N VAL A 347 2.69 -15.31 12.08
CA VAL A 347 2.23 -16.45 11.30
C VAL A 347 2.28 -16.04 9.83
N VAL A 348 3.28 -16.55 9.11
CA VAL A 348 3.63 -16.11 7.75
C VAL A 348 3.21 -17.18 6.75
N SER A 349 2.57 -16.82 5.64
CA SER A 349 2.35 -17.80 4.58
C SER A 349 3.67 -18.17 3.91
N SER A 350 4.00 -19.46 3.87
CA SER A 350 5.17 -19.92 3.12
C SER A 350 5.00 -19.75 1.60
N LEU A 351 3.75 -19.61 1.13
CA LEU A 351 3.42 -19.38 -0.27
C LEU A 351 3.62 -17.92 -0.69
N THR A 352 2.94 -16.98 -0.02
CA THR A 352 2.92 -15.56 -0.42
C THR A 352 3.89 -14.69 0.37
N GLN A 353 4.51 -15.20 1.44
CA GLN A 353 5.37 -14.46 2.38
C GLN A 353 4.67 -13.31 3.15
N GLY A 354 3.36 -13.16 3.00
CA GLY A 354 2.58 -12.24 3.82
C GLY A 354 2.38 -12.75 5.25
N CYS A 355 1.99 -11.85 6.14
CA CYS A 355 1.66 -12.13 7.53
C CYS A 355 0.15 -12.17 7.78
N LEU A 356 -0.27 -13.11 8.64
CA LEU A 356 -1.61 -13.12 9.21
C LEU A 356 -1.83 -11.82 10.00
N ASN A 357 -2.90 -11.10 9.67
CA ASN A 357 -3.20 -9.79 10.23
C ASN A 357 -4.64 -9.72 10.72
N PHE A 358 -4.84 -9.21 11.93
CA PHE A 358 -6.15 -8.94 12.51
C PHE A 358 -6.46 -7.45 12.55
N ASP A 359 -7.51 -7.05 11.84
CA ASP A 359 -8.06 -5.69 11.87
C ASP A 359 -9.54 -5.72 12.32
N PRO A 360 -9.84 -5.37 13.58
CA PRO A 360 -11.21 -5.42 14.11
C PRO A 360 -12.15 -4.40 13.46
N ARG A 361 -11.62 -3.42 12.71
CA ARG A 361 -12.40 -2.39 12.03
C ARG A 361 -13.07 -2.92 10.76
N ARG A 362 -12.60 -4.06 10.22
CA ARG A 362 -13.17 -4.65 8.99
C ARG A 362 -14.47 -5.39 9.28
N ALA A 363 -15.26 -5.61 8.23
CA ALA A 363 -16.49 -6.38 8.32
C ALA A 363 -16.22 -7.83 8.74
N ASN A 364 -17.21 -8.47 9.37
CA ASN A 364 -17.16 -9.90 9.68
C ASN A 364 -16.86 -10.73 8.41
N GLY A 365 -16.10 -11.80 8.58
CA GLY A 365 -15.54 -12.62 7.50
C GLY A 365 -14.34 -11.98 6.80
N ASP A 366 -13.89 -10.81 7.26
CA ASP A 366 -12.87 -10.00 6.59
C ASP A 366 -11.94 -9.29 7.59
N LYS A 367 -12.07 -9.58 8.89
CA LYS A 367 -11.23 -9.08 9.98
C LYS A 367 -9.86 -9.75 10.03
N VAL A 368 -9.77 -10.99 9.56
CA VAL A 368 -8.52 -11.75 9.49
C VAL A 368 -8.13 -11.92 8.04
N ILE A 369 -6.96 -11.42 7.69
CA ILE A 369 -6.47 -11.36 6.31
C ILE A 369 -4.98 -11.64 6.26
N MET A 370 -4.50 -12.01 5.08
CA MET A 370 -3.09 -11.87 4.73
C MET A 370 -2.79 -10.41 4.43
N PHE A 371 -1.68 -9.93 4.98
CA PHE A 371 -1.16 -8.60 4.70
C PHE A 371 0.36 -8.59 4.78
N SER A 372 1.01 -7.69 4.06
CA SER A 372 2.43 -7.41 4.14
C SER A 372 2.91 -7.38 5.59
N CYS A 373 3.95 -8.16 5.87
CA CYS A 373 4.57 -8.20 7.19
C CYS A 373 5.06 -6.80 7.60
N GLY A 374 4.84 -6.45 8.86
CA GLY A 374 5.10 -5.11 9.40
C GLY A 374 3.93 -4.12 9.27
N GLY A 375 2.79 -4.55 8.74
CA GLY A 375 1.52 -3.81 8.81
C GLY A 375 1.35 -2.65 7.83
N ARG A 376 2.27 -2.49 6.88
CA ARG A 376 2.18 -1.50 5.80
C ARG A 376 2.07 -2.21 4.47
N ALA A 377 1.14 -1.75 3.62
CA ALA A 377 0.69 -2.44 2.39
C ALA A 377 1.76 -2.62 1.30
N ASP A 378 2.97 -2.15 1.55
CA ASP A 378 4.13 -2.14 0.69
C ASP A 378 5.33 -2.86 1.35
N GLY A 379 5.14 -3.52 2.51
CA GLY A 379 6.17 -4.32 3.16
C GLY A 379 7.30 -3.53 3.82
N ASP A 380 7.21 -2.19 3.86
CA ASP A 380 8.23 -1.32 4.46
C ASP A 380 8.05 -1.13 5.98
N GLY A 381 6.98 -1.71 6.52
CA GLY A 381 6.68 -1.72 7.94
C GLY A 381 7.73 -2.46 8.75
N LEU A 382 7.74 -2.21 10.06
CA LEU A 382 8.58 -2.95 11.00
C LEU A 382 7.73 -3.94 11.77
N VAL A 383 7.24 -3.56 12.94
CA VAL A 383 6.49 -4.44 13.84
C VAL A 383 5.15 -3.82 14.16
N THR A 384 4.09 -4.62 14.15
CA THR A 384 2.74 -4.20 14.49
C THR A 384 2.04 -5.25 15.35
N ASN A 385 1.33 -4.80 16.38
CA ASN A 385 0.59 -5.70 17.29
C ASN A 385 -0.63 -6.37 16.63
N SER A 386 -1.04 -5.92 15.44
CA SER A 386 -2.10 -6.55 14.65
C SER A 386 -1.68 -7.86 13.96
N GLN A 387 -0.37 -8.14 13.91
CA GLN A 387 0.20 -9.34 13.27
C GLN A 387 0.92 -10.25 14.26
N LEU A 388 1.04 -9.84 15.52
CA LEU A 388 1.73 -10.58 16.56
C LEU A 388 0.75 -11.44 17.36
N PHE A 389 1.16 -12.67 17.61
CA PHE A 389 0.42 -13.65 18.40
C PHE A 389 1.31 -14.17 19.53
N PRO A 390 0.85 -14.19 20.80
CA PRO A 390 1.62 -14.75 21.89
C PRO A 390 1.99 -16.21 21.63
N PHE A 391 3.26 -16.53 21.80
CA PHE A 391 3.78 -17.87 21.58
C PHE A 391 5.04 -18.10 22.42
N ILE A 392 5.03 -19.18 23.19
CA ILE A 392 6.19 -19.68 23.93
C ILE A 392 6.67 -20.91 23.18
N GLU A 393 7.96 -21.01 22.85
CA GLU A 393 8.50 -22.14 22.08
C GLU A 393 8.28 -23.50 22.79
N GLY A 394 8.02 -24.56 22.00
CA GLY A 394 7.84 -25.93 22.48
C GLY A 394 6.45 -26.59 22.32
N PRO A 395 5.31 -25.89 22.32
CA PRO A 395 4.00 -26.52 22.14
C PRO A 395 3.75 -26.82 20.66
N THR A 396 3.02 -27.93 20.41
CA THR A 396 2.50 -28.30 19.08
C THR A 396 1.12 -27.68 18.81
N GLU A 397 0.76 -26.68 19.60
CA GLU A 397 -0.51 -25.96 19.51
C GLU A 397 -0.22 -24.46 19.63
N ILE A 398 -0.97 -23.66 18.90
CA ILE A 398 -0.92 -22.20 18.94
C ILE A 398 -2.33 -21.65 19.12
N LEU A 399 -2.50 -20.76 20.08
CA LEU A 399 -3.70 -19.95 20.20
C LEU A 399 -3.47 -18.67 19.40
N LEU A 400 -4.25 -18.46 18.33
CA LEU A 400 -4.18 -17.24 17.54
C LEU A 400 -4.97 -16.13 18.25
N ALA A 401 -4.42 -15.59 19.33
CA ALA A 401 -4.93 -14.41 20.02
C ALA A 401 -4.08 -13.19 19.62
N PRO A 402 -4.53 -12.32 18.70
CA PRO A 402 -3.70 -11.21 18.24
C PRO A 402 -3.46 -10.20 19.37
N GLU A 403 -2.26 -9.62 19.44
CA GLU A 403 -1.88 -8.72 20.54
C GLU A 403 -2.77 -7.47 20.63
N ASN A 404 -3.18 -6.89 19.49
CA ASN A 404 -4.15 -5.78 19.47
C ASN A 404 -5.56 -6.19 19.95
N GLY A 405 -5.83 -7.48 20.11
CA GLY A 405 -7.01 -8.05 20.76
C GLY A 405 -6.90 -8.17 22.28
N ASN A 406 -5.74 -7.85 22.87
CA ASN A 406 -5.48 -7.77 24.32
C ASN A 406 -5.93 -9.01 25.13
N ASN A 407 -5.68 -10.23 24.61
CA ASN A 407 -6.13 -11.51 25.19
C ASN A 407 -7.65 -11.68 25.34
N ALA A 408 -8.45 -10.73 24.84
CA ALA A 408 -9.90 -10.81 24.84
C ALA A 408 -10.45 -11.39 23.53
N THR A 409 -9.65 -11.34 22.46
CA THR A 409 -10.04 -11.78 21.12
C THR A 409 -9.18 -12.95 20.67
N CYS A 410 -9.83 -13.99 20.17
CA CYS A 410 -9.19 -15.19 19.62
C CYS A 410 -9.73 -15.43 18.21
N LEU A 411 -8.85 -15.91 17.31
CA LEU A 411 -9.23 -16.20 15.94
C LEU A 411 -9.79 -17.62 15.83
N VAL A 412 -10.92 -17.78 15.16
CA VAL A 412 -11.64 -19.04 15.00
C VAL A 412 -12.29 -19.14 13.62
N ALA A 413 -12.64 -20.35 13.21
CA ALA A 413 -13.49 -20.55 12.04
C ALA A 413 -14.87 -19.91 12.26
N SER A 414 -15.31 -19.09 11.32
CA SER A 414 -16.69 -18.63 11.19
C SER A 414 -17.55 -19.71 10.54
N GLU A 415 -18.87 -19.55 10.66
CA GLU A 415 -19.85 -20.46 10.03
C GLU A 415 -19.71 -20.50 8.50
N ASP A 416 -19.20 -19.43 7.88
CA ASP A 416 -18.96 -19.31 6.44
C ASP A 416 -17.62 -19.94 6.00
N GLY A 417 -16.89 -20.60 6.91
CA GLY A 417 -15.62 -21.27 6.61
C GLY A 417 -14.42 -20.33 6.46
N LYS A 418 -14.57 -19.05 6.82
CA LYS A 418 -13.47 -18.09 6.91
C LYS A 418 -12.90 -18.03 8.32
N LEU A 419 -11.62 -17.72 8.46
CA LEU A 419 -11.04 -17.35 9.75
C LEU A 419 -11.55 -15.95 10.13
N ASP A 420 -12.12 -15.83 11.33
CA ASP A 420 -12.59 -14.57 11.90
C ASP A 420 -12.25 -14.55 13.40
N SER A 421 -12.92 -13.71 14.17
CA SER A 421 -12.63 -13.39 15.55
C SER A 421 -13.84 -13.63 16.45
N THR A 422 -13.56 -14.09 17.66
CA THR A 422 -14.53 -14.24 18.74
C THR A 422 -13.88 -13.90 20.08
N SER A 423 -14.65 -13.91 21.16
CA SER A 423 -14.09 -13.80 22.51
C SER A 423 -13.26 -15.03 22.86
N CYS A 424 -12.08 -14.83 23.45
CA CYS A 424 -11.26 -15.94 23.93
C CYS A 424 -11.99 -16.77 24.99
N ALA A 425 -12.06 -18.08 24.77
CA ALA A 425 -12.65 -19.03 25.70
C ALA A 425 -11.66 -19.37 26.82
N GLY A 426 -12.19 -19.65 28.01
CA GLY A 426 -11.37 -20.02 29.17
C GLY A 426 -10.68 -21.38 29.03
N ASP A 427 -11.13 -22.24 28.11
CA ASP A 427 -10.54 -23.56 27.89
C ASP A 427 -9.43 -23.59 26.83
N ALA A 428 -9.24 -22.51 26.05
CA ALA A 428 -8.25 -22.27 24.98
C ALA A 428 -8.13 -23.36 23.89
N THR A 429 -8.12 -24.64 24.23
CA THR A 429 -7.99 -25.81 23.35
C THR A 429 -9.06 -25.85 22.26
N SER A 430 -10.27 -25.36 22.53
CA SER A 430 -11.35 -25.30 21.53
C SER A 430 -11.09 -24.24 20.43
N GLN A 431 -10.18 -23.32 20.69
CA GLN A 431 -9.81 -22.19 19.81
C GLN A 431 -8.34 -22.24 19.37
N SER A 432 -7.60 -23.25 19.82
CA SER A 432 -6.21 -23.48 19.42
C SER A 432 -6.13 -24.19 18.08
N PHE A 433 -5.02 -23.97 17.39
CA PHE A 433 -4.65 -24.67 16.16
C PHE A 433 -3.50 -25.63 16.46
N THR A 434 -3.66 -26.90 16.08
CA THR A 434 -2.57 -27.87 16.11
C THR A 434 -1.59 -27.57 14.96
N ILE A 435 -0.31 -27.49 15.28
CA ILE A 435 0.79 -27.32 14.34
C ILE A 435 1.17 -28.70 13.80
N LEU A 436 1.02 -28.89 12.49
CA LEU A 436 1.29 -30.16 11.81
C LEU A 436 2.44 -29.98 10.81
N THR A 437 3.40 -30.89 10.84
CA THR A 437 4.36 -31.03 9.74
C THR A 437 3.63 -31.54 8.50
N ILE A 438 3.80 -30.85 7.37
CA ILE A 438 3.22 -31.22 6.07
C ILE A 438 4.26 -31.85 5.14
#